data_AF-A0A453Q2P6-F1
#
_entry.id   AF-A0A453Q2P6-F1
#
_cell.length_a   1.000
_cell.length_b   1.000
_cell.length_c   1.000
_cell.angle_alpha   90.00
_cell.angle_beta   90.00
_cell.angle_gamma   90.00
#
_symmetry.space_group_name_H-M   'P 1'
#
loop_
_entity.id
_entity.type
_entity.pdbx_description
1 polymer ?
#
loop_
_entity_poly.entity_id
_entity_poly.type
_entity_poly.pdbx_seq_one_letter_code
_entity_poly.pdbx_strand_id
1 'polypeptide(L)'
;MEKAIDRQRVLLAHLLPSASSQTQLSASPCAAGDSAAYQRSSCFGDDVVIVAAYRTPICKAKRGGFKDTYPEDLLTPVLKAVLDKTGINPAEIGDVVVGTVLGPGSQRAIECRTASLLAGIPETVPVRTVNRQCSSGLQAVADVAAAIKAGFYEIGIGAGLESMSVNSVGWEGQVNPRVIELQKAQDCLLPMGITSENVAQRYGVTREEQDKAAVESHARAAAATASGKFKDEIIPVHTKLIDPKTGEEKKVVISVDDGIRPGTTLSGLAKLKTVFKKDGTTTAGIQNSLLALLFQTEACLSVSERFC
;
A
#
# COMPACT_ATOMS: atom_id res chain seq x y z
N MET A 1 -34.37 -4.92 28.38
CA MET A 1 -34.53 -3.44 28.51
C MET A 1 -33.28 -2.78 29.07
N GLU A 2 -32.66 -3.30 30.14
CA GLU A 2 -31.40 -2.75 30.71
C GLU A 2 -30.27 -2.54 29.71
N LYS A 3 -30.00 -3.51 28.81
CA LYS A 3 -28.93 -3.38 27.82
C LYS A 3 -29.15 -2.26 26.79
N ALA A 4 -30.39 -1.87 26.54
CA ALA A 4 -30.71 -0.75 25.64
C ALA A 4 -30.54 0.59 26.35
N ILE A 5 -30.93 0.65 27.62
CA ILE A 5 -30.79 1.83 28.49
C ILE A 5 -29.30 2.14 28.73
N ASP A 6 -28.46 1.13 28.92
CA ASP A 6 -27.02 1.33 29.10
C ASP A 6 -26.34 1.83 27.82
N ARG A 7 -26.74 1.30 26.66
CA ARG A 7 -26.24 1.81 25.37
C ARG A 7 -26.63 3.27 25.14
N GLN A 8 -27.87 3.62 25.47
CA GLN A 8 -28.37 4.98 25.33
C GLN A 8 -27.69 5.95 26.31
N ARG A 9 -27.40 5.50 27.54
CA ARG A 9 -26.66 6.28 28.55
C ARG A 9 -25.22 6.57 28.13
N VAL A 10 -24.51 5.58 27.57
CA VAL A 10 -23.15 5.76 27.06
C VAL A 10 -23.12 6.72 25.87
N LEU A 11 -24.08 6.60 24.95
CA LEU A 11 -24.19 7.52 23.80
C LEU A 11 -24.51 8.96 24.22
N LEU A 12 -25.38 9.14 25.22
CA LEU A 12 -25.70 10.46 25.76
C LEU A 12 -24.53 11.09 26.52
N ALA A 13 -23.68 10.29 27.16
CA ALA A 13 -22.47 10.79 27.83
C ALA A 13 -21.44 11.38 26.85
N HIS A 14 -21.41 10.92 25.59
CA HIS A 14 -20.59 11.50 24.54
C HIS A 14 -21.18 12.78 23.91
N LEU A 15 -22.44 13.10 24.20
CA LEU A 15 -23.17 14.24 23.63
C LEU A 15 -23.37 15.40 24.62
N LEU A 16 -23.00 15.22 25.89
CA LEU A 16 -23.04 16.30 26.87
C LEU A 16 -21.80 17.19 26.72
N PRO A 17 -21.94 18.47 26.35
CA PRO A 17 -20.81 19.39 26.30
C PRO A 17 -20.29 19.60 27.73
N SER A 18 -19.00 19.42 27.97
CA SER A 18 -18.38 19.89 29.20
C SER A 18 -18.61 21.40 29.32
N ALA A 19 -19.30 21.82 30.37
CA ALA A 19 -19.51 23.23 30.63
C ALA A 19 -18.16 23.89 30.98
N SER A 20 -17.91 25.02 30.32
CA SER A 20 -16.87 26.04 30.58
C SER A 20 -15.41 25.73 30.19
N SER A 21 -15.05 25.99 28.93
CA SER A 21 -14.26 27.16 28.56
C SER A 21 -14.16 27.22 27.03
N GLN A 22 -14.25 28.43 26.46
CA GLN A 22 -14.07 28.64 25.03
C GLN A 22 -12.62 28.35 24.66
N THR A 23 -12.36 27.31 23.87
CA THR A 23 -11.11 27.15 23.12
C THR A 23 -11.36 26.35 21.85
N GLN A 24 -10.73 26.80 20.76
CA GLN A 24 -10.83 26.27 19.40
C GLN A 24 -10.56 24.76 19.35
N LEU A 25 -11.23 24.08 18.41
CA LEU A 25 -10.95 22.69 18.05
C LEU A 25 -9.44 22.52 17.73
N SER A 26 -8.71 21.79 18.56
CA SER A 26 -7.36 21.32 18.26
C SER A 26 -7.34 19.79 18.15
N ALA A 27 -6.51 19.27 17.26
CA ALA A 27 -6.30 17.83 17.11
C ALA A 27 -5.76 17.21 18.41
N SER A 28 -6.27 16.04 18.79
CA SER A 28 -5.87 15.35 20.01
C SER A 28 -4.67 14.43 19.73
N PRO A 29 -3.48 14.67 20.31
CA PRO A 29 -2.36 13.75 20.19
C PRO A 29 -2.57 12.52 21.09
N CYS A 30 -2.29 11.33 20.56
CA CYS A 30 -2.28 10.08 21.32
C CYS A 30 -1.19 10.15 22.41
N ALA A 31 -1.60 10.10 23.68
CA ALA A 31 -0.70 10.13 24.82
C ALA A 31 0.05 8.79 24.97
N ALA A 32 1.31 8.76 24.55
CA ALA A 32 2.31 7.87 25.13
C ALA A 32 3.03 8.66 26.26
N GLY A 33 3.16 8.04 27.44
CA GLY A 33 3.45 8.72 28.71
C GLY A 33 4.71 9.59 28.72
N ASP A 34 4.53 10.79 29.25
CA ASP A 34 5.56 11.79 29.56
C ASP A 34 6.43 11.34 30.74
N SER A 35 7.72 11.10 30.48
CA SER A 35 8.77 11.20 31.51
C SER A 35 10.08 11.64 30.87
N ALA A 36 10.08 12.85 30.32
CA ALA A 36 11.24 13.72 30.25
C ALA A 36 10.76 15.13 29.93
N ALA A 37 11.25 16.12 30.68
CA ALA A 37 10.91 17.52 30.54
C ALA A 37 11.23 18.06 29.13
N TYR A 38 10.26 18.01 28.22
CA TYR A 38 10.26 18.81 27.01
C TYR A 38 8.88 19.43 26.85
N GLN A 39 8.81 20.74 27.03
CA GLN A 39 7.62 21.52 26.77
C GLN A 39 7.36 21.45 25.25
N ARG A 40 6.54 20.50 24.78
CA ARG A 40 6.09 20.47 23.38
C ARG A 40 5.20 21.68 23.15
N SER A 41 5.83 22.79 22.77
CA SER A 41 5.14 23.80 21.99
C SER A 41 4.75 23.13 20.67
N SER A 42 3.48 23.21 20.28
CA SER A 42 3.07 22.91 18.92
C SER A 42 3.67 23.99 18.00
N CYS A 43 4.97 23.92 17.73
CA CYS A 43 5.59 24.71 16.70
C CYS A 43 5.36 23.99 15.37
N PHE A 44 4.70 24.69 14.45
CA PHE A 44 4.59 24.38 13.01
C PHE A 44 5.97 24.39 12.31
N GLY A 45 7.00 23.85 12.95
CA GLY A 45 8.36 23.76 12.42
C GLY A 45 8.94 22.36 12.56
N ASP A 46 8.26 21.46 13.30
CA ASP A 46 8.72 20.10 13.51
C ASP A 46 7.91 19.08 12.74
N ASP A 47 6.95 19.47 11.87
CA ASP A 47 6.12 18.53 11.12
C ASP A 47 6.92 17.72 10.10
N VAL A 48 6.40 16.52 9.77
CA VAL A 48 6.91 15.73 8.65
C VAL A 48 5.92 15.93 7.52
N VAL A 49 6.38 16.56 6.46
CA VAL A 49 5.55 16.88 5.30
C VAL A 49 5.88 15.95 4.14
N ILE A 50 4.86 15.63 3.35
CA ILE A 50 5.01 14.91 2.08
C ILE A 50 5.09 15.94 0.97
N VAL A 51 6.23 16.00 0.29
CA VAL A 51 6.47 17.01 -0.77
C VAL A 51 6.24 16.46 -2.18
N ALA A 52 6.29 15.14 -2.33
CA ALA A 52 6.00 14.45 -3.59
C ALA A 52 5.55 13.01 -3.31
N ALA A 53 4.57 12.53 -4.07
CA ALA A 53 4.12 11.14 -4.04
C ALA A 53 3.69 10.71 -5.45
N TYR A 54 4.29 9.63 -5.93
CA TYR A 54 4.04 9.10 -7.28
C TYR A 54 3.99 7.58 -7.27
N ARG A 55 3.37 7.02 -8.30
CA ARG A 55 3.26 5.57 -8.50
C ARG A 55 3.42 5.18 -9.96
N THR A 56 3.71 3.90 -10.20
CA THR A 56 3.53 3.30 -11.53
C THR A 56 2.06 2.97 -11.78
N PRO A 57 1.66 2.73 -13.04
CA PRO A 57 0.40 2.04 -13.33
C PRO A 57 0.35 0.67 -12.65
N ILE A 58 -0.84 0.22 -12.28
CA ILE A 58 -1.04 -1.12 -11.73
C ILE A 58 -1.42 -2.06 -12.87
N CYS A 59 -0.59 -3.07 -13.08
CA CYS A 59 -0.82 -4.09 -14.09
C CYS A 59 -1.15 -5.44 -13.48
N LYS A 60 -2.02 -6.20 -14.15
CA LYS A 60 -2.34 -7.57 -13.75
C LYS A 60 -1.10 -8.46 -13.78
N ALA A 61 -0.88 -9.17 -12.69
CA ALA A 61 0.19 -10.16 -12.61
C ALA A 61 0.10 -11.21 -13.75
N LYS A 62 1.26 -11.64 -14.25
CA LYS A 62 1.46 -12.69 -15.28
C LYS A 62 0.89 -12.40 -16.67
N ARG A 63 -0.06 -11.47 -16.83
CA ARG A 63 -0.77 -11.21 -18.11
C ARG A 63 -0.91 -9.74 -18.48
N GLY A 64 -0.60 -8.83 -17.56
CA GLY A 64 -0.72 -7.38 -17.76
C GLY A 64 0.53 -6.75 -18.37
N GLY A 65 0.54 -5.42 -18.42
CA GLY A 65 1.58 -4.59 -19.03
C GLY A 65 2.97 -4.75 -18.43
N PHE A 66 3.08 -5.25 -17.19
CA PHE A 66 4.34 -5.47 -16.47
C PHE A 66 4.71 -6.95 -16.27
N LYS A 67 4.15 -7.85 -17.09
CA LYS A 67 4.43 -9.29 -16.96
C LYS A 67 5.91 -9.65 -17.23
N ASP A 68 6.61 -8.85 -18.04
CA ASP A 68 8.02 -9.05 -18.42
C ASP A 68 8.94 -7.93 -17.92
N THR A 69 8.47 -7.12 -16.95
CA THR A 69 9.22 -6.01 -16.37
C THR A 69 9.89 -6.47 -15.07
N TYR A 70 11.18 -6.17 -14.90
CA TYR A 70 11.90 -6.47 -13.67
C TYR A 70 11.44 -5.58 -12.50
N PRO A 71 11.53 -6.04 -11.24
CA PRO A 71 11.11 -5.24 -10.08
C PRO A 71 11.84 -3.89 -9.97
N GLU A 72 13.15 -3.85 -10.19
CA GLU A 72 13.95 -2.64 -10.16
C GLU A 72 13.55 -1.62 -11.24
N ASP A 73 13.08 -2.08 -12.41
CA ASP A 73 12.58 -1.24 -13.49
C ASP A 73 11.21 -0.63 -13.18
N LEU A 74 10.49 -1.16 -12.17
CA LEU A 74 9.25 -0.56 -11.67
C LEU A 74 9.55 0.53 -10.63
N LEU A 75 10.57 0.34 -9.78
CA LEU A 75 10.91 1.28 -8.71
C LEU A 75 11.73 2.47 -9.20
N THR A 76 12.66 2.24 -10.13
CA THR A 76 13.52 3.28 -10.72
C THR A 76 12.74 4.53 -11.21
N PRO A 77 11.69 4.40 -12.04
CA PRO A 77 11.00 5.58 -12.59
C PRO A 77 10.28 6.42 -11.53
N VAL A 78 9.75 5.81 -10.47
CA VAL A 78 9.08 6.57 -9.40
C VAL A 78 10.09 7.29 -8.50
N LEU A 79 11.21 6.66 -8.17
CA LEU A 79 12.31 7.33 -7.46
C LEU A 79 12.86 8.49 -8.27
N LYS A 80 13.11 8.27 -9.56
CA LYS A 80 13.57 9.32 -10.47
C LYS A 80 12.56 10.46 -10.59
N ALA A 81 11.27 10.16 -10.71
CA ALA A 81 10.23 11.19 -10.78
C ALA A 81 10.14 12.04 -9.51
N VAL A 82 10.33 11.43 -8.33
CA VAL A 82 10.43 12.17 -7.07
C VAL A 82 11.58 13.17 -7.12
N LEU A 83 12.78 12.74 -7.53
CA LEU A 83 13.94 13.63 -7.66
C LEU A 83 13.71 14.73 -8.70
N ASP A 84 13.30 14.35 -9.91
CA ASP A 84 13.15 15.27 -11.04
C ASP A 84 12.07 16.35 -10.78
N LYS A 85 10.98 16.02 -10.06
CA LYS A 85 9.88 16.96 -9.80
C LYS A 85 10.09 17.84 -8.58
N THR A 86 10.93 17.42 -7.64
CA THR A 86 11.23 18.21 -6.44
C THR A 86 12.53 19.00 -6.58
N GLY A 87 13.45 18.55 -7.45
CA GLY A 87 14.74 19.19 -7.66
C GLY A 87 15.73 19.02 -6.51
N ILE A 88 15.43 18.15 -5.53
CA ILE A 88 16.34 17.91 -4.40
C ILE A 88 17.65 17.31 -4.89
N ASN A 89 18.74 17.64 -4.19
CA ASN A 89 20.00 16.96 -4.41
C ASN A 89 19.88 15.51 -3.85
N PRO A 90 20.07 14.47 -4.68
CA PRO A 90 19.88 13.10 -4.21
C PRO A 90 20.81 12.70 -3.05
N ALA A 91 21.95 13.39 -2.89
CA ALA A 91 22.88 13.16 -1.78
C ALA A 91 22.36 13.63 -0.41
N GLU A 92 21.29 14.43 -0.37
CA GLU A 92 20.68 14.92 0.89
C GLU A 92 19.67 13.93 1.49
N ILE A 93 19.34 12.86 0.77
CA ILE A 93 18.45 11.81 1.26
C ILE A 93 19.18 11.01 2.35
N GLY A 94 18.58 10.93 3.54
CA GLY A 94 19.15 10.19 4.66
C GLY A 94 18.87 8.68 4.63
N ASP A 95 17.75 8.25 4.08
CA ASP A 95 17.38 6.83 3.96
C ASP A 95 16.32 6.62 2.86
N VAL A 96 16.40 5.47 2.19
CA VAL A 96 15.36 4.97 1.27
C VAL A 96 14.82 3.67 1.84
N VAL A 97 13.56 3.69 2.25
CA VAL A 97 12.87 2.56 2.87
C VAL A 97 11.86 1.99 1.88
N VAL A 98 11.99 0.72 1.52
CA VAL A 98 11.13 0.08 0.52
C VAL A 98 10.29 -1.03 1.16
N GLY A 99 8.99 -0.79 1.23
CA GLY A 99 7.98 -1.75 1.65
C GLY A 99 7.77 -2.83 0.60
N THR A 100 8.01 -4.10 0.96
CA THR A 100 8.06 -5.17 -0.03
C THR A 100 7.91 -6.55 0.61
N VAL A 101 7.23 -7.50 -0.04
CA VAL A 101 6.76 -8.73 0.63
C VAL A 101 7.32 -10.01 0.05
N LEU A 102 7.09 -10.27 -1.25
CA LEU A 102 7.25 -11.61 -1.83
C LEU A 102 8.68 -11.94 -2.29
N GLY A 103 9.51 -10.92 -2.50
CA GLY A 103 10.89 -11.13 -2.94
C GLY A 103 11.77 -11.73 -1.84
N PRO A 104 12.69 -12.67 -2.14
CA PRO A 104 13.66 -13.16 -1.16
C PRO A 104 14.45 -11.99 -0.57
N GLY A 105 14.58 -11.94 0.77
CA GLY A 105 15.02 -10.74 1.48
C GLY A 105 16.31 -10.09 0.94
N SER A 106 17.39 -10.86 0.81
CA SER A 106 18.68 -10.35 0.31
C SER A 106 18.61 -9.94 -1.16
N GLN A 107 17.93 -10.72 -2.00
CA GLN A 107 17.77 -10.41 -3.41
C GLN A 107 16.94 -9.12 -3.60
N ARG A 108 15.81 -9.00 -2.91
CA ARG A 108 14.93 -7.84 -3.00
C ARG A 108 15.61 -6.57 -2.49
N ALA A 109 16.45 -6.67 -1.45
CA ALA A 109 17.27 -5.54 -1.01
C ALA A 109 18.27 -5.08 -2.09
N ILE A 110 18.90 -6.03 -2.81
CA ILE A 110 19.78 -5.72 -3.93
C ILE A 110 19.00 -5.09 -5.10
N GLU A 111 17.83 -5.61 -5.46
CA GLU A 111 16.94 -5.03 -6.48
C GLU A 111 16.58 -3.57 -6.14
N CYS A 112 16.20 -3.30 -4.88
CA CYS A 112 15.89 -1.94 -4.42
C CYS A 112 17.11 -1.01 -4.46
N ARG A 113 18.29 -1.52 -4.09
CA ARG A 113 19.55 -0.77 -4.17
C ARG A 113 19.92 -0.44 -5.61
N THR A 114 19.78 -1.41 -6.52
CA THR A 114 19.98 -1.22 -7.96
C THR A 114 19.03 -0.14 -8.49
N ALA A 115 17.75 -0.21 -8.16
CA ALA A 115 16.78 0.81 -8.57
C ALA A 115 17.12 2.22 -8.08
N SER A 116 17.57 2.33 -6.81
CA SER A 116 18.01 3.59 -6.22
C SER A 116 19.19 4.20 -7.00
N LEU A 117 20.20 3.38 -7.31
CA LEU A 117 21.38 3.81 -8.08
C LEU A 117 21.00 4.19 -9.52
N LEU A 118 20.14 3.39 -10.18
CA LEU A 118 19.64 3.69 -11.52
C LEU A 118 18.81 4.98 -11.58
N ALA A 119 18.13 5.33 -10.49
CA ALA A 119 17.40 6.59 -10.36
C ALA A 119 18.31 7.81 -10.16
N GLY A 120 19.61 7.61 -9.90
CA GLY A 120 20.60 8.66 -9.66
C GLY A 120 20.83 9.01 -8.19
N ILE A 121 20.32 8.20 -7.25
CA ILE A 121 20.63 8.34 -5.82
C ILE A 121 22.03 7.76 -5.57
N PRO A 122 22.99 8.52 -5.00
CA PRO A 122 24.38 8.10 -4.90
C PRO A 122 24.58 6.98 -3.87
N GLU A 123 25.73 6.34 -3.92
CA GLU A 123 26.08 5.22 -3.06
C GLU A 123 26.16 5.57 -1.57
N THR A 124 26.29 6.85 -1.23
CA THR A 124 26.32 7.35 0.14
C THR A 124 24.96 7.27 0.84
N VAL A 125 23.86 7.18 0.09
CA VAL A 125 22.50 7.08 0.65
C VAL A 125 22.18 5.61 0.91
N PRO A 126 21.80 5.22 2.15
CA PRO A 126 21.43 3.84 2.44
C PRO A 126 20.06 3.47 1.86
N VAL A 127 19.87 2.17 1.61
CA VAL A 127 18.60 1.60 1.15
C VAL A 127 18.30 0.37 2.00
N ARG A 128 17.07 0.25 2.50
CA ARG A 128 16.60 -0.93 3.23
C ARG A 128 15.20 -1.33 2.83
N THR A 129 14.84 -2.57 3.13
CA THR A 129 13.49 -3.10 2.91
C THR A 129 12.76 -3.32 4.24
N VAL A 130 11.44 -3.22 4.21
CA VAL A 130 10.58 -3.54 5.36
C VAL A 130 9.43 -4.44 4.91
N ASN A 131 9.12 -5.44 5.73
CA ASN A 131 8.01 -6.36 5.49
C ASN A 131 7.05 -6.35 6.68
N ARG A 132 5.91 -5.70 6.47
CA ARG A 132 4.70 -5.80 7.29
C ARG A 132 3.52 -6.25 6.43
N GLN A 133 3.74 -7.27 5.60
CA GLN A 133 2.75 -7.83 4.70
C GLN A 133 2.06 -6.74 3.85
N CYS A 134 0.74 -6.76 3.75
CA CYS A 134 -0.08 -5.82 2.99
C CYS A 134 0.15 -4.35 3.35
N SER A 135 0.67 -4.03 4.54
CA SER A 135 0.92 -2.63 4.94
C SER A 135 2.37 -2.18 4.73
N SER A 136 3.20 -2.94 4.01
CA SER A 136 4.65 -2.67 3.95
C SER A 136 4.98 -1.29 3.35
N GLY A 137 4.28 -0.86 2.29
CA GLY A 137 4.49 0.47 1.71
C GLY A 137 4.18 1.59 2.70
N LEU A 138 3.06 1.49 3.41
CA LEU A 138 2.70 2.45 4.46
C LEU A 138 3.65 2.39 5.66
N GLN A 139 4.14 1.20 6.01
CA GLN A 139 5.15 1.04 7.07
C GLN A 139 6.46 1.72 6.70
N ALA A 140 6.87 1.69 5.42
CA ALA A 140 8.06 2.39 4.96
C ALA A 140 7.92 3.91 5.14
N VAL A 141 6.78 4.49 4.78
CA VAL A 141 6.47 5.91 5.02
C VAL A 141 6.49 6.23 6.52
N ALA A 142 5.89 5.37 7.35
CA ALA A 142 5.86 5.55 8.79
C ALA A 142 7.27 5.49 9.42
N ASP A 143 8.13 4.57 8.96
CA ASP A 143 9.50 4.45 9.44
C ASP A 143 10.33 5.71 9.10
N VAL A 144 10.18 6.23 7.88
CA VAL A 144 10.85 7.47 7.45
C VAL A 144 10.37 8.65 8.30
N ALA A 145 9.06 8.80 8.46
CA ALA A 145 8.51 9.88 9.29
C ALA A 145 8.96 9.79 10.74
N ALA A 146 9.03 8.57 11.30
CA ALA A 146 9.53 8.36 12.65
C ALA A 146 11.02 8.71 12.78
N ALA A 147 11.86 8.36 11.80
CA ALA A 147 13.27 8.68 11.79
C ALA A 147 13.54 10.19 11.63
N ILE A 148 12.75 10.89 10.80
CA ILE A 148 12.78 12.36 10.70
C ILE A 148 12.40 12.98 12.03
N LYS A 149 11.31 12.52 12.66
CA LYS A 149 10.90 12.99 13.99
C LYS A 149 11.92 12.69 15.09
N ALA A 150 12.68 11.62 14.97
CA ALA A 150 13.75 11.26 15.89
C ALA A 150 15.04 12.07 15.66
N GLY A 151 15.12 12.85 14.58
CA GLY A 151 16.30 13.64 14.24
C GLY A 151 17.46 12.82 13.65
N PHE A 152 17.18 11.66 13.05
CA PHE A 152 18.22 10.84 12.41
C PHE A 152 18.64 11.38 11.04
N TYR A 153 17.72 12.04 10.34
CA TYR A 153 17.94 12.74 9.08
C TYR A 153 16.74 13.68 8.81
N GLU A 154 16.89 14.61 7.86
CA GLU A 154 15.84 15.61 7.54
C GLU A 154 14.98 15.22 6.34
N ILE A 155 15.51 14.39 5.44
CA ILE A 155 14.86 13.95 4.19
C ILE A 155 14.94 12.43 4.09
N GLY A 156 13.84 11.79 3.73
CA GLY A 156 13.83 10.35 3.44
C GLY A 156 12.74 9.96 2.44
N ILE A 157 12.95 8.81 1.79
CA ILE A 157 11.97 8.25 0.84
C ILE A 157 11.33 7.01 1.44
N GLY A 158 10.01 7.05 1.58
CA GLY A 158 9.19 5.87 1.83
C GLY A 158 8.62 5.36 0.52
N ALA A 159 8.92 4.12 0.16
CA ALA A 159 8.50 3.52 -1.11
C ALA A 159 7.84 2.16 -0.91
N GLY A 160 7.14 1.68 -1.93
CA GLY A 160 6.61 0.32 -2.05
C GLY A 160 7.05 -0.31 -3.35
N LEU A 161 7.31 -1.62 -3.37
CA LEU A 161 7.62 -2.38 -4.58
C LEU A 161 7.07 -3.80 -4.47
N GLU A 162 6.35 -4.24 -5.48
CA GLU A 162 6.03 -5.66 -5.65
C GLU A 162 5.92 -6.07 -7.12
N SER A 163 6.37 -7.29 -7.44
CA SER A 163 6.13 -7.93 -8.73
C SER A 163 5.64 -9.35 -8.53
N MET A 164 4.32 -9.51 -8.51
CA MET A 164 3.69 -10.83 -8.44
C MET A 164 3.86 -11.65 -9.73
N SER A 165 4.30 -11.00 -10.83
CA SER A 165 4.70 -11.68 -12.05
C SER A 165 6.04 -12.40 -11.89
N VAL A 166 6.93 -11.87 -11.05
CA VAL A 166 8.23 -12.48 -10.74
C VAL A 166 8.13 -13.41 -9.53
N ASN A 167 7.54 -12.93 -8.43
CA ASN A 167 7.45 -13.67 -7.17
C ASN A 167 6.02 -14.18 -6.94
N SER A 168 5.86 -15.50 -6.69
CA SER A 168 4.56 -16.09 -6.40
C SER A 168 4.23 -16.05 -4.92
N VAL A 169 2.94 -15.89 -4.59
CA VAL A 169 2.45 -16.09 -3.22
C VAL A 169 2.56 -17.57 -2.88
N GLY A 170 3.36 -17.89 -1.87
CA GLY A 170 3.55 -19.26 -1.41
C GLY A 170 4.50 -19.34 -0.22
N TRP A 171 4.42 -20.44 0.51
CA TRP A 171 5.40 -20.77 1.54
C TRP A 171 6.54 -21.56 0.90
N GLU A 172 7.77 -21.08 1.06
CA GLU A 172 8.97 -21.82 0.69
C GLU A 172 9.51 -22.60 1.89
N GLY A 173 9.91 -23.85 1.67
CA GLY A 173 10.43 -24.73 2.72
C GLY A 173 9.34 -25.44 3.54
N GLN A 174 9.72 -25.94 4.72
CA GLN A 174 8.82 -26.69 5.60
C GLN A 174 8.23 -25.78 6.68
N VAL A 175 6.95 -25.96 6.96
CA VAL A 175 6.30 -25.36 8.15
C VAL A 175 6.79 -26.12 9.37
N ASN A 176 7.18 -25.41 10.43
CA ASN A 176 7.56 -26.03 11.70
C ASN A 176 6.37 -26.86 12.26
N PRO A 177 6.52 -28.18 12.49
CA PRO A 177 5.43 -29.02 12.98
C PRO A 177 4.80 -28.53 14.29
N ARG A 178 5.56 -27.80 15.11
CA ARG A 178 5.08 -27.20 16.36
C ARG A 178 3.98 -26.17 16.17
N VAL A 179 3.72 -25.71 14.95
CA VAL A 179 2.58 -24.84 14.66
C VAL A 179 1.27 -25.43 15.19
N ILE A 180 1.16 -26.77 15.22
CA ILE A 180 -0.03 -27.46 15.72
C ILE A 180 -0.28 -27.24 17.23
N GLU A 181 0.75 -26.89 17.99
CA GLU A 181 0.68 -26.69 19.44
C GLU A 181 -0.13 -25.44 19.83
N LEU A 182 -0.30 -24.47 18.91
CA LEU A 182 -1.01 -23.21 19.18
C LEU A 182 -1.91 -22.83 18.00
N GLN A 183 -3.23 -22.83 18.22
CA GLN A 183 -4.22 -22.50 17.18
C GLN A 183 -3.92 -21.18 16.46
N LYS A 184 -3.55 -20.13 17.22
CA LYS A 184 -3.21 -18.82 16.64
C LYS A 184 -2.02 -18.88 15.67
N ALA A 185 -1.06 -19.77 15.91
CA ALA A 185 0.06 -19.97 15.00
C ALA A 185 -0.39 -20.70 13.72
N GLN A 186 -1.31 -21.67 13.83
CA GLN A 186 -1.92 -22.32 12.66
C GLN A 186 -2.73 -21.35 11.82
N ASP A 187 -3.47 -20.44 12.47
CA ASP A 187 -4.32 -19.45 11.80
C ASP A 187 -3.51 -18.51 10.89
N CYS A 188 -2.22 -18.29 11.19
CA CYS A 188 -1.30 -17.53 10.33
C CYS A 188 -1.05 -18.18 8.95
N LEU A 189 -1.34 -19.49 8.81
CA LEU A 189 -1.18 -20.23 7.57
C LEU A 189 -2.47 -20.23 6.73
N LEU A 190 -3.57 -19.66 7.23
CA LEU A 190 -4.82 -19.58 6.48
C LEU A 190 -4.63 -18.72 5.23
N PRO A 191 -5.07 -19.20 4.05
CA PRO A 191 -5.11 -18.36 2.87
C PRO A 191 -5.96 -17.11 3.15
N MET A 192 -5.50 -15.94 2.68
CA MET A 192 -6.24 -14.69 2.88
C MET A 192 -7.66 -14.73 2.30
N GLY A 193 -7.90 -15.52 1.26
CA GLY A 193 -9.24 -15.76 0.74
C GLY A 193 -10.15 -16.49 1.74
N ILE A 194 -9.61 -17.41 2.54
CA ILE A 194 -10.37 -18.09 3.59
C ILE A 194 -10.68 -17.14 4.75
N THR A 195 -9.76 -16.24 5.10
CA THR A 195 -10.05 -15.22 6.12
C THR A 195 -11.13 -14.24 5.66
N SER A 196 -11.17 -13.90 4.36
CA SER A 196 -12.29 -13.17 3.73
C SER A 196 -13.63 -13.90 3.90
N GLU A 197 -13.70 -15.20 3.58
CA GLU A 197 -14.91 -16.01 3.80
C GLU A 197 -15.34 -16.03 5.28
N ASN A 198 -14.37 -16.17 6.20
CA ASN A 198 -14.64 -16.19 7.64
C ASN A 198 -15.23 -14.87 8.13
N VAL A 199 -14.73 -13.73 7.64
CA VAL A 199 -15.26 -12.40 7.96
C VAL A 199 -16.67 -12.25 7.40
N ALA A 200 -16.87 -12.58 6.12
CA ALA A 200 -18.18 -12.47 5.49
C ALA A 200 -19.24 -13.31 6.21
N GLN A 201 -18.91 -14.56 6.53
CA GLN A 201 -19.81 -15.47 7.26
C GLN A 201 -20.09 -14.97 8.68
N ARG A 202 -19.06 -14.53 9.41
CA ARG A 202 -19.20 -14.12 10.83
C ARG A 202 -20.03 -12.85 11.00
N TYR A 203 -19.88 -11.90 10.08
CA TYR A 203 -20.52 -10.59 10.18
C TYR A 203 -21.72 -10.42 9.23
N GLY A 204 -22.09 -11.48 8.51
CA GLY A 204 -23.26 -11.47 7.63
C GLY A 204 -23.11 -10.61 6.39
N VAL A 205 -21.88 -10.43 5.87
CA VAL A 205 -21.64 -9.68 4.63
C VAL A 205 -22.07 -10.52 3.44
N THR A 206 -23.17 -10.15 2.82
CA THR A 206 -23.79 -10.93 1.75
C THR A 206 -22.96 -10.90 0.46
N ARG A 207 -23.19 -11.89 -0.41
CA ARG A 207 -22.58 -11.92 -1.74
C ARG A 207 -22.95 -10.68 -2.56
N GLU A 208 -24.20 -10.23 -2.46
CA GLU A 208 -24.68 -9.05 -3.18
C GLU A 208 -23.95 -7.78 -2.74
N GLU A 209 -23.73 -7.59 -1.43
CA GLU A 209 -22.95 -6.45 -0.91
C GLU A 209 -21.50 -6.48 -1.40
N GLN A 210 -20.87 -7.65 -1.44
CA GLN A 210 -19.51 -7.82 -1.95
C GLN A 210 -19.43 -7.47 -3.45
N ASP A 211 -20.35 -8.00 -4.26
CA ASP A 211 -20.39 -7.73 -5.70
C ASP A 211 -20.73 -6.25 -5.98
N LYS A 212 -21.61 -5.63 -5.18
CA LYS A 212 -21.93 -4.20 -5.29
C LYS A 212 -20.71 -3.33 -5.04
N ALA A 213 -19.92 -3.64 -4.02
CA ALA A 213 -18.67 -2.92 -3.75
C ALA A 213 -17.68 -3.03 -4.93
N ALA A 214 -17.57 -4.20 -5.55
CA ALA A 214 -16.71 -4.40 -6.72
C ALA A 214 -17.19 -3.61 -7.96
N VAL A 215 -18.51 -3.57 -8.22
CA VAL A 215 -19.11 -2.74 -9.29
C VAL A 215 -18.79 -1.28 -9.05
N GLU A 216 -19.04 -0.77 -7.84
CA GLU A 216 -18.76 0.62 -7.49
C GLU A 216 -17.28 0.96 -7.62
N SER A 217 -16.39 0.06 -7.18
CA SER A 217 -14.94 0.23 -7.32
C SER A 217 -14.53 0.40 -8.78
N HIS A 218 -15.01 -0.48 -9.68
CA HIS A 218 -14.67 -0.40 -11.09
C HIS A 218 -15.29 0.82 -11.78
N ALA A 219 -16.52 1.19 -11.43
CA ALA A 219 -17.17 2.38 -11.96
C ALA A 219 -16.42 3.67 -11.58
N ARG A 220 -16.03 3.80 -10.30
CA ARG A 220 -15.26 4.96 -9.81
C ARG A 220 -13.88 5.02 -10.46
N ALA A 221 -13.17 3.90 -10.54
CA ALA A 221 -11.86 3.84 -11.19
C ALA A 221 -11.94 4.20 -12.67
N ALA A 222 -12.93 3.66 -13.40
CA ALA A 222 -13.16 4.00 -14.81
C ALA A 222 -13.45 5.49 -15.01
N ALA A 223 -14.30 6.09 -14.15
CA ALA A 223 -14.59 7.52 -14.20
C ALA A 223 -13.35 8.37 -13.89
N ALA A 224 -12.53 7.98 -12.92
CA ALA A 224 -11.27 8.65 -12.58
C ALA A 224 -10.25 8.59 -13.72
N THR A 225 -10.09 7.43 -14.35
CA THR A 225 -9.24 7.27 -15.54
C THR A 225 -9.73 8.13 -16.71
N ALA A 226 -11.04 8.09 -17.02
CA ALA A 226 -11.62 8.85 -18.12
C ALA A 226 -11.52 10.37 -17.92
N SER A 227 -11.64 10.83 -16.67
CA SER A 227 -11.47 12.25 -16.31
C SER A 227 -10.00 12.66 -16.09
N GLY A 228 -9.05 11.73 -16.21
CA GLY A 228 -7.62 12.01 -16.10
C GLY A 228 -7.12 12.26 -14.68
N LYS A 229 -7.88 11.88 -13.64
CA LYS A 229 -7.52 12.12 -12.23
C LYS A 229 -6.23 11.42 -11.78
N PHE A 230 -5.83 10.35 -12.46
CA PHE A 230 -4.59 9.63 -12.16
C PHE A 230 -3.35 10.18 -12.88
N LYS A 231 -3.50 11.19 -13.76
CA LYS A 231 -2.38 11.72 -14.54
C LYS A 231 -1.31 12.38 -13.66
N ASP A 232 -1.70 12.91 -12.52
CA ASP A 232 -0.79 13.63 -11.62
C ASP A 232 0.09 12.66 -10.80
N GLU A 233 -0.46 11.50 -10.43
CA GLU A 233 0.22 10.49 -9.61
C GLU A 233 0.93 9.39 -10.41
N ILE A 234 0.48 9.08 -11.64
CA ILE A 234 1.07 8.01 -12.46
C ILE A 234 2.31 8.49 -13.21
N ILE A 235 3.41 7.78 -13.02
CA ILE A 235 4.62 7.89 -13.85
C ILE A 235 4.58 6.82 -14.94
N PRO A 236 4.54 7.19 -16.23
CA PRO A 236 4.62 6.23 -17.32
C PRO A 236 5.92 5.42 -17.27
N VAL A 237 5.81 4.11 -17.46
CA VAL A 237 6.95 3.19 -17.43
C VAL A 237 7.26 2.72 -18.84
N HIS A 238 8.49 2.99 -19.29
CA HIS A 238 9.04 2.47 -20.55
C HIS A 238 9.58 1.06 -20.29
N THR A 239 9.01 0.07 -20.95
CA THR A 239 9.37 -1.33 -20.72
C THR A 239 9.21 -2.16 -21.99
N LYS A 240 9.27 -3.49 -21.85
CA LYS A 240 9.08 -4.45 -22.94
C LYS A 240 7.98 -5.44 -22.61
N LEU A 241 7.35 -5.94 -23.67
CA LEU A 241 6.51 -7.13 -23.64
C LEU A 241 7.10 -8.19 -24.55
N ILE A 242 7.14 -9.43 -24.08
CA ILE A 242 7.63 -10.58 -24.80
C ILE A 242 6.44 -11.39 -25.31
N ASP A 243 6.37 -11.62 -26.62
CA ASP A 243 5.38 -12.52 -27.20
C ASP A 243 5.67 -13.97 -26.75
N PRO A 244 4.73 -14.66 -26.08
CA PRO A 244 4.98 -15.99 -25.53
C PRO A 244 5.11 -17.09 -26.58
N LYS A 245 4.72 -16.84 -27.84
CA LYS A 245 4.83 -17.79 -28.96
C LYS A 245 6.10 -17.57 -29.77
N THR A 246 6.47 -16.32 -30.04
CA THR A 246 7.62 -16.00 -30.92
C THR A 246 8.88 -15.62 -30.16
N GLY A 247 8.77 -15.21 -28.89
CA GLY A 247 9.88 -14.66 -28.11
C GLY A 247 10.27 -13.24 -28.52
N GLU A 248 9.53 -12.60 -29.43
CA GLU A 248 9.83 -11.25 -29.90
C GLU A 248 9.58 -10.21 -28.79
N GLU A 249 10.54 -9.30 -28.61
CA GLU A 249 10.43 -8.20 -27.65
C GLU A 249 9.85 -6.95 -28.31
N LYS A 250 8.74 -6.45 -27.77
CA LYS A 250 8.12 -5.18 -28.17
C LYS A 250 8.30 -4.15 -27.08
N LYS A 251 8.97 -3.03 -27.41
CA LYS A 251 9.02 -1.86 -26.52
C LYS A 251 7.64 -1.22 -26.40
N VAL A 252 7.24 -0.91 -25.17
CA VAL A 252 5.94 -0.31 -24.85
C VAL A 252 6.10 0.76 -23.77
N VAL A 253 5.13 1.67 -23.70
CA VAL A 253 4.99 2.60 -22.58
C VAL A 253 3.67 2.29 -21.91
N ILE A 254 3.71 1.97 -20.62
CA ILE A 254 2.53 1.72 -19.81
C ILE A 254 2.24 2.97 -19.00
N SER A 255 1.04 3.53 -19.13
CA SER A 255 0.63 4.79 -18.49
C SER A 255 -0.77 4.77 -17.88
N VAL A 256 -1.44 3.62 -17.90
CA VAL A 256 -2.81 3.44 -17.39
C VAL A 256 -2.93 2.09 -16.71
N ASP A 257 -3.69 2.04 -15.61
CA ASP A 257 -3.99 0.80 -14.88
C ASP A 257 -4.77 -0.19 -15.77
N ASP A 258 -4.24 -1.41 -15.98
CA ASP A 258 -4.85 -2.39 -16.91
C ASP A 258 -5.89 -3.32 -16.23
N GLY A 259 -6.10 -3.14 -14.92
CA GLY A 259 -7.02 -3.90 -14.08
C GLY A 259 -8.46 -3.40 -14.11
N ILE A 260 -8.70 -2.18 -14.58
CA ILE A 260 -10.03 -1.54 -14.55
C ILE A 260 -10.97 -2.21 -15.57
N ARG A 261 -12.22 -2.46 -15.18
CA ARG A 261 -13.26 -3.10 -16.01
C ARG A 261 -14.54 -2.26 -15.99
N PRO A 262 -14.68 -1.26 -16.89
CA PRO A 262 -15.82 -0.33 -16.90
C PRO A 262 -17.19 -1.02 -17.04
N GLY A 263 -17.23 -2.18 -17.71
CA GLY A 263 -18.45 -2.97 -17.91
C GLY A 263 -18.79 -3.94 -16.79
N THR A 264 -18.19 -3.81 -15.60
CA THR A 264 -18.50 -4.68 -14.46
C THR A 264 -19.93 -4.43 -13.98
N THR A 265 -20.76 -5.48 -13.93
CA THR A 265 -22.16 -5.42 -13.48
C THR A 265 -22.44 -6.47 -12.42
N LEU A 266 -23.48 -6.25 -11.60
CA LEU A 266 -23.93 -7.25 -10.62
C LEU A 266 -24.28 -8.59 -11.28
N SER A 267 -25.00 -8.56 -12.41
CA SER A 267 -25.37 -9.77 -13.14
C SER A 267 -24.16 -10.49 -13.76
N GLY A 268 -23.10 -9.76 -14.12
CA GLY A 268 -21.84 -10.33 -14.57
C GLY A 268 -21.07 -10.98 -13.42
N LEU A 269 -20.95 -10.28 -12.29
CA LEU A 269 -20.25 -10.78 -11.10
C LEU A 269 -20.97 -12.00 -10.48
N ALA A 270 -22.30 -12.00 -10.44
CA ALA A 270 -23.10 -13.11 -9.90
C ALA A 270 -22.82 -14.47 -10.59
N LYS A 271 -22.35 -14.44 -11.85
CA LYS A 271 -21.99 -15.64 -12.62
C LYS A 271 -20.62 -16.22 -12.24
N LEU A 272 -19.80 -15.47 -11.50
CA LEU A 272 -18.46 -15.90 -11.12
C LEU A 272 -18.52 -16.98 -10.05
N LYS A 273 -17.69 -18.01 -10.26
CA LYS A 273 -17.47 -19.08 -9.28
C LYS A 273 -16.69 -18.55 -8.08
N THR A 274 -16.96 -19.13 -6.91
CA THR A 274 -16.17 -18.92 -5.71
C THR A 274 -14.77 -19.50 -5.87
N VAL A 275 -13.79 -18.88 -5.21
CA VAL A 275 -12.37 -19.25 -5.37
C VAL A 275 -11.86 -20.14 -4.24
N PHE A 276 -12.28 -19.89 -3.00
CA PHE A 276 -11.67 -20.51 -1.81
C PHE A 276 -12.54 -21.58 -1.14
N LYS A 277 -13.86 -21.44 -1.22
CA LYS A 277 -14.82 -22.35 -0.60
C LYS A 277 -15.97 -22.63 -1.55
N LYS A 278 -16.37 -23.90 -1.67
CA LYS A 278 -17.48 -24.33 -2.55
C LYS A 278 -18.76 -23.53 -2.30
N ASP A 279 -19.12 -23.39 -1.03
CA ASP A 279 -20.29 -22.63 -0.57
C ASP A 279 -19.90 -21.26 0.01
N GLY A 280 -18.82 -20.67 -0.51
CA GLY A 280 -18.34 -19.34 -0.13
C GLY A 280 -19.04 -18.22 -0.89
N THR A 281 -18.54 -16.99 -0.70
CA THR A 281 -18.99 -15.80 -1.42
C THR A 281 -17.86 -15.09 -2.15
N THR A 282 -16.60 -15.35 -1.80
CA THR A 282 -15.44 -14.64 -2.37
C THR A 282 -15.14 -15.16 -3.78
N THR A 283 -15.18 -14.26 -4.76
CA THR A 283 -14.87 -14.54 -6.18
C THR A 283 -13.69 -13.72 -6.69
N ALA A 284 -13.16 -14.07 -7.86
CA ALA A 284 -12.11 -13.29 -8.52
C ALA A 284 -12.55 -11.84 -8.85
N GLY A 285 -13.86 -11.60 -9.02
CA GLY A 285 -14.38 -10.26 -9.26
C GLY A 285 -14.26 -9.34 -8.04
N ILE A 286 -14.36 -9.90 -6.84
CA ILE A 286 -14.26 -9.18 -5.56
C ILE A 286 -12.78 -9.03 -5.16
N GLN A 287 -11.98 -10.08 -5.35
CA GLN A 287 -10.56 -10.05 -4.99
C GLN A 287 -9.78 -8.99 -5.74
N ASN A 288 -9.95 -8.88 -7.07
CA ASN A 288 -9.16 -7.95 -7.87
C ASN A 288 -9.44 -6.47 -7.53
N SER A 289 -10.63 -6.15 -7.00
CA SER A 289 -10.99 -4.79 -6.57
C SER A 289 -10.32 -4.40 -5.24
N LEU A 290 -10.18 -5.35 -4.31
CA LEU A 290 -9.55 -5.16 -2.99
C LEU A 290 -8.02 -5.32 -3.03
N LEU A 291 -7.51 -6.23 -3.87
CA LEU A 291 -6.08 -6.53 -4.00
C LEU A 291 -5.33 -5.44 -4.77
N ALA A 292 -6.01 -4.68 -5.65
CA ALA A 292 -5.41 -3.55 -6.36
C ALA A 292 -4.97 -2.39 -5.45
N LEU A 293 -5.50 -2.28 -4.23
CA LEU A 293 -5.10 -1.28 -3.23
C LEU A 293 -3.80 -1.64 -2.48
N LEU A 294 -3.24 -2.83 -2.69
CA LEU A 294 -2.16 -3.38 -1.85
C LEU A 294 -0.82 -3.58 -2.58
N PHE A 295 -0.79 -3.43 -3.91
CA PHE A 295 0.38 -3.78 -4.72
C PHE A 295 0.65 -2.72 -5.79
N GLN A 296 1.04 -1.54 -5.30
CA GLN A 296 1.52 -0.43 -6.11
C GLN A 296 3.02 -0.29 -5.90
N THR A 297 3.74 0.06 -6.97
CA THR A 297 5.08 0.62 -6.82
C THR A 297 4.91 2.11 -6.65
N GLU A 298 5.24 2.61 -5.46
CA GLU A 298 5.01 4.00 -5.06
C GLU A 298 6.27 4.55 -4.40
N ALA A 299 6.48 5.85 -4.50
CA ALA A 299 7.51 6.55 -3.74
C ALA A 299 6.95 7.88 -3.24
N CYS A 300 7.24 8.17 -1.97
CA CYS A 300 6.85 9.39 -1.29
C CYS A 300 8.10 10.01 -0.66
N LEU A 301 8.36 11.28 -0.95
CA LEU A 301 9.41 12.06 -0.32
C LEU A 301 8.87 12.75 0.92
N SER A 302 9.45 12.43 2.07
CA SER A 302 9.12 13.07 3.34
C SER A 302 10.27 13.98 3.75
N VAL A 303 9.93 15.18 4.20
CA VAL A 303 10.88 16.23 4.58
C VAL A 303 10.47 16.78 5.94
N SER A 304 11.44 17.12 6.80
CA SER A 304 11.17 17.91 7.99
C SER A 304 10.82 19.34 7.60
N GLU A 305 9.77 19.91 8.19
CA GLU A 305 9.37 21.29 7.90
C GLU A 305 10.48 22.33 8.18
N ARG A 306 11.45 22.03 9.07
CA ARG A 306 12.66 22.87 9.29
C ARG A 306 13.51 23.08 8.03
N PHE A 307 13.40 22.18 7.06
CA PHE A 307 14.17 22.19 5.83
C PHE A 307 13.50 23.00 4.71
N CYS A 308 12.20 23.31 4.82
CA CYS A 308 11.44 24.11 3.86
C CYS A 308 11.52 25.61 4.18
#